data_AF-A0A9Q0QA70-F1
#
_entry.id   AF-A0A9Q0QA70-F1
#
_cell.length_a   1.000
_cell.length_b   1.000
_cell.length_c   1.000
_cell.angle_alpha   90.00
_cell.angle_beta   90.00
_cell.angle_gamma   90.00
#
_symmetry.space_group_name_H-M   'P 1'
#
loop_
_entity.id
_entity.type
_entity.pdbx_description
1 polymer ?
#
loop_
_entity_poly.entity_id
_entity_poly.type
_entity_poly.pdbx_seq_one_letter_code
_entity_poly.pdbx_strand_id
1 'polypeptide(L)'
;MRPQVDRTWYQTLWVIFAQPLLQTFLPYFLMGLLIFAPLNCTLLLKESMKVAVHWLLPLVWVSSGILAALPSVAAKWILVGKKKAGQTVQIWSTGVFMDTVWQAFRTVVGDYFMEMTSGSILFLLWLKLMGSDICLDQGAYVDSMGAALNPEMVEIERGGCVGREALLFEHIYEEGEGERVKFGKIRVGEGGFIGSRAISMPGVKSRKRRKSQCSFPCHERRNC
;
A
#
# COMPACT_ATOMS: atom_id res chain seq x y z
N MET A 1 -5.08 35.63 9.30
CA MET A 1 -5.76 34.56 10.04
C MET A 1 -4.75 33.47 10.30
N ARG A 2 -4.36 33.21 11.56
CA ARG A 2 -3.47 32.08 11.88
C ARG A 2 -4.36 30.84 11.99
N PRO A 3 -4.12 29.76 11.24
CA PRO A 3 -4.72 28.48 11.57
C PRO A 3 -3.97 27.97 12.81
N GLN A 4 -4.49 28.29 13.99
CA GLN A 4 -3.93 27.84 15.24
C GLN A 4 -4.46 26.42 15.47
N VAL A 5 -3.61 25.44 15.18
CA VAL A 5 -3.83 24.04 15.54
C VAL A 5 -3.93 23.99 17.06
N ASP A 6 -5.12 23.77 17.61
CA ASP A 6 -5.32 23.57 19.06
C ASP A 6 -4.83 22.16 19.47
N ARG A 7 -3.52 21.94 19.32
CA ARG A 7 -2.83 20.77 19.84
C ARG A 7 -2.52 21.02 21.31
N THR A 8 -2.92 20.09 22.16
CA THR A 8 -2.42 20.10 23.54
C THR A 8 -0.92 19.78 23.56
N TRP A 9 -0.20 20.32 24.54
CA TRP A 9 1.25 20.09 24.68
C TRP A 9 1.58 18.59 24.80
N TYR A 10 0.72 17.81 25.47
CA TYR A 10 0.88 16.37 25.62
C TYR A 10 0.72 15.62 24.29
N GLN A 11 -0.29 15.96 23.47
CA GLN A 11 -0.44 15.38 22.12
C GLN A 11 0.77 15.67 21.24
N THR A 12 1.35 16.87 21.38
CA THR A 12 2.56 17.26 20.64
C THR A 12 3.76 16.40 21.07
N LEU A 13 3.99 16.25 22.37
CA LEU A 13 5.05 15.37 22.88
C LEU A 13 4.83 13.91 22.45
N TRP A 14 3.60 13.42 22.50
CA TRP A 14 3.26 12.07 22.08
C TRP A 14 3.60 11.81 20.61
N VAL A 15 3.20 12.72 19.71
CA VAL A 15 3.44 12.60 18.26
C VAL A 15 4.91 12.72 17.90
N ILE A 16 5.69 13.49 18.66
CA ILE A 16 7.13 13.67 18.40
C ILE A 16 7.95 12.49 18.91
N PHE A 17 7.65 11.98 20.10
CA PHE A 17 8.49 10.98 20.77
C PHE A 17 7.89 9.58 20.73
N ALA A 18 6.70 9.41 21.30
CA ALA A 18 6.14 8.09 21.55
C ALA A 18 5.65 7.42 20.25
N GLN A 19 4.96 8.18 19.40
CA GLN A 19 4.36 7.64 18.18
C GLN A 19 5.41 7.14 17.18
N PRO A 20 6.49 7.87 16.85
CA PRO A 20 7.49 7.39 15.88
C PRO A 20 8.27 6.18 16.43
N LEU A 21 8.58 6.18 17.73
CA LEU A 21 9.22 5.04 18.38
C LEU A 21 8.33 3.80 18.31
N LEU A 22 7.04 3.94 18.63
CA LEU A 22 6.09 2.83 18.56
C LEU A 22 5.90 2.34 17.11
N GLN A 23 5.72 3.26 16.16
CA GLN A 23 5.51 2.95 14.74
C GLN A 23 6.77 2.41 14.05
N THR A 24 7.96 2.61 14.62
CA THR A 24 9.18 1.98 14.13
C THR A 24 9.37 0.63 14.82
N PHE A 25 9.41 0.62 16.15
CA PHE A 25 9.74 -0.57 16.93
C PHE A 25 8.73 -1.71 16.71
N LEU A 26 7.42 -1.41 16.74
CA LEU A 26 6.38 -2.43 16.66
C LEU A 26 6.41 -3.22 15.34
N PRO A 27 6.44 -2.59 14.15
CA PRO A 27 6.59 -3.31 12.89
C PRO A 27 7.81 -4.22 12.80
N TYR A 28 9.00 -3.72 13.18
CA TYR A 28 10.23 -4.51 13.11
C TYR A 28 10.24 -5.65 14.12
N PHE A 29 9.68 -5.44 15.31
CA PHE A 29 9.52 -6.49 16.31
C PHE A 29 8.59 -7.61 15.81
N LEU A 30 7.42 -7.24 15.24
CA LEU A 30 6.50 -8.19 14.64
C LEU A 30 7.13 -8.96 13.47
N MET A 31 7.88 -8.27 12.60
CA MET A 31 8.62 -8.91 11.51
C MET A 31 9.67 -9.90 12.02
N GLY A 32 10.41 -9.54 13.07
CA GLY A 32 11.36 -10.45 13.71
C GLY A 32 10.70 -11.74 14.20
N LEU A 33 9.53 -11.63 14.84
CA LEU A 33 8.74 -12.79 15.28
C LEU A 33 8.25 -13.65 14.10
N LEU A 34 7.80 -13.02 13.03
CA LEU A 34 7.28 -13.71 11.84
C LEU A 34 8.37 -14.43 11.06
N ILE A 35 9.57 -13.85 10.97
CA ILE A 35 10.74 -14.48 10.32
C ILE A 35 11.31 -15.61 11.19
N PHE A 36 11.20 -15.53 12.51
CA PHE A 36 11.73 -16.53 13.42
C PHE A 36 11.12 -17.91 13.22
N ALA A 37 9.81 -18.02 12.97
CA ALA A 37 9.12 -19.29 12.78
C ALA A 37 9.64 -20.13 11.58
N PRO A 38 9.70 -19.61 10.34
CA PRO A 38 10.23 -20.35 9.19
C PRO A 38 11.74 -20.60 9.33
N LEU A 39 12.49 -19.68 9.94
CA LEU A 39 13.90 -19.90 10.22
C LEU A 39 14.11 -21.11 11.16
N ASN A 40 13.37 -21.17 12.27
CA ASN A 40 13.44 -22.28 13.21
C ASN A 40 13.02 -23.61 12.56
N CYS A 41 11.97 -23.59 11.73
CA CYS A 41 11.54 -24.76 10.97
C CYS A 41 12.67 -25.32 10.08
N THR A 42 13.44 -24.45 9.42
CA THR A 42 14.57 -24.90 8.60
C THR A 42 15.75 -25.44 9.38
N LEU A 43 16.01 -24.91 10.57
CA LEU A 43 17.05 -25.46 11.45
C LEU A 43 16.69 -26.88 11.90
N LEU A 44 15.42 -27.14 12.23
CA LEU A 44 14.93 -28.48 12.56
C LEU A 44 15.01 -29.45 11.37
N LEU A 45 14.62 -29.00 10.17
CA LEU A 45 14.71 -29.82 8.95
C LEU A 45 16.17 -30.15 8.57
N LYS A 46 17.11 -29.22 8.82
CA LYS A 46 18.54 -29.45 8.58
C LYS A 46 19.07 -30.58 9.45
N GLU A 47 18.72 -30.61 10.73
CA GLU A 47 19.13 -31.68 11.65
C GLU A 47 18.59 -33.05 11.22
N SER A 48 17.38 -33.09 10.65
CA SER A 48 16.73 -34.33 10.23
C SER A 48 17.21 -34.85 8.86
N MET A 49 17.41 -33.98 7.87
CA MET A 49 17.54 -34.39 6.46
C MET A 49 18.93 -34.18 5.83
N LYS A 50 19.92 -33.63 6.57
CA LYS A 50 21.29 -33.30 6.08
C LYS A 50 21.32 -32.51 4.74
N VAL A 51 20.26 -31.78 4.41
CA VAL A 51 20.19 -30.94 3.21
C VAL A 51 21.02 -29.67 3.42
N ALA A 52 21.69 -29.22 2.36
CA ALA A 52 22.48 -28.00 2.43
C ALA A 52 21.57 -26.76 2.52
N VAL A 53 21.82 -25.91 3.52
CA VAL A 53 20.96 -24.77 3.92
C VAL A 53 20.67 -23.80 2.77
N HIS A 54 21.61 -23.63 1.84
CA HIS A 54 21.47 -22.68 0.73
C HIS A 54 20.29 -23.01 -0.20
N TRP A 55 19.93 -24.29 -0.37
CA TRP A 55 18.75 -24.68 -1.17
C TRP A 55 17.43 -24.34 -0.50
N LEU A 56 17.43 -24.21 0.84
CA LEU A 56 16.24 -23.88 1.60
C LEU A 56 16.00 -22.37 1.67
N LEU A 57 17.02 -21.54 1.48
CA LEU A 57 16.93 -20.08 1.61
C LEU A 57 15.79 -19.44 0.80
N PRO A 58 15.60 -19.75 -0.51
CA PRO A 58 14.49 -19.17 -1.26
C PRO A 58 13.13 -19.58 -0.70
N LEU A 59 13.02 -20.82 -0.22
CA LEU A 59 11.79 -21.35 0.37
C LEU A 59 11.50 -20.72 1.73
N VAL A 60 12.53 -20.48 2.55
CA VAL A 60 12.40 -19.67 3.79
C VAL A 60 11.93 -18.28 3.48
N TRP A 61 12.55 -17.63 2.49
CA TRP A 61 12.24 -16.25 2.17
C TRP A 61 10.82 -16.09 1.61
N VAL A 62 10.36 -16.98 0.73
CA VAL A 62 8.97 -16.97 0.23
C VAL A 62 7.97 -17.31 1.35
N SER A 63 8.25 -18.32 2.17
CA SER A 63 7.34 -18.71 3.26
C SER A 63 7.22 -17.62 4.33
N SER A 64 8.34 -17.01 4.74
CA SER A 64 8.34 -15.87 5.66
C SER A 64 7.65 -14.65 5.06
N GLY A 65 7.83 -14.37 3.77
CA GLY A 65 7.14 -13.30 3.04
C GLY A 65 5.62 -13.46 3.06
N ILE A 66 5.12 -14.66 2.73
CA ILE A 66 3.69 -14.98 2.81
C ILE A 66 3.18 -14.89 4.25
N LEU A 67 3.95 -15.41 5.21
CA LEU A 67 3.63 -15.36 6.62
C LEU A 67 3.66 -13.93 7.17
N ALA A 68 4.34 -12.99 6.52
CA ALA A 68 4.30 -11.57 6.86
C ALA A 68 3.11 -10.84 6.19
N ALA A 69 2.81 -11.20 4.93
CA ALA A 69 1.72 -10.62 4.16
C ALA A 69 0.33 -10.91 4.76
N LEU A 70 0.09 -12.14 5.25
CA LEU A 70 -1.21 -12.55 5.80
C LEU A 70 -1.58 -11.83 7.11
N PRO A 71 -0.71 -11.72 8.12
CA PRO A 71 -0.93 -10.88 9.29
C PRO A 71 -1.10 -9.41 8.95
N SER A 72 -0.43 -8.89 7.90
CA SER A 72 -0.64 -7.51 7.45
C SER A 72 -2.07 -7.28 6.95
N VAL A 73 -2.62 -8.25 6.22
CA VAL A 73 -4.03 -8.27 5.82
C VAL A 73 -4.92 -8.33 7.07
N ALA A 74 -4.66 -9.28 7.99
CA ALA A 74 -5.47 -9.43 9.20
C ALA A 74 -5.46 -8.16 10.06
N ALA A 75 -4.29 -7.56 10.26
CA ALA A 75 -4.10 -6.30 10.96
C ALA A 75 -4.90 -5.17 10.32
N LYS A 76 -4.99 -5.12 8.98
CA LYS A 76 -5.85 -4.16 8.29
C LYS A 76 -7.30 -4.29 8.77
N TRP A 77 -7.83 -5.51 8.70
CA TRP A 77 -9.24 -5.77 9.00
C TRP A 77 -9.57 -5.56 10.49
N ILE A 78 -8.62 -5.87 11.39
CA ILE A 78 -8.77 -5.71 12.84
C ILE A 78 -8.65 -4.24 13.26
N LEU A 79 -7.65 -3.52 12.76
CA LEU A 79 -7.30 -2.17 13.22
C LEU A 79 -8.06 -1.07 12.47
N VAL A 80 -8.22 -1.23 11.15
CA VAL A 80 -8.70 -0.16 10.25
C VAL A 80 -10.13 -0.44 9.76
N GLY A 81 -10.44 -1.71 9.47
CA GLY A 81 -11.71 -2.12 8.89
C GLY A 81 -11.89 -1.65 7.44
N LYS A 82 -13.14 -1.35 7.03
CA LYS A 82 -13.47 -0.80 5.70
C LYS A 82 -13.70 0.69 5.75
N LYS A 83 -12.90 1.50 5.05
CA LYS A 83 -13.21 2.91 4.82
C LYS A 83 -14.19 3.08 3.67
N LYS A 84 -15.09 4.06 3.77
CA LYS A 84 -16.08 4.38 2.72
C LYS A 84 -15.70 5.65 1.96
N ALA A 85 -15.99 5.68 0.66
CA ALA A 85 -15.79 6.87 -0.15
C ALA A 85 -16.67 8.02 0.36
N GLY A 86 -16.13 9.24 0.44
CA GLY A 86 -16.81 10.41 0.99
C GLY A 86 -16.86 10.47 2.51
N GLN A 87 -16.30 9.48 3.22
CA GLN A 87 -16.16 9.54 4.67
C GLN A 87 -15.13 10.62 5.02
N THR A 88 -15.50 11.50 5.93
CA THR A 88 -14.60 12.48 6.56
C THR A 88 -14.23 12.01 7.96
N VAL A 89 -12.94 11.81 8.22
CA VAL A 89 -12.41 11.47 9.55
C VAL A 89 -11.55 12.61 10.08
N GLN A 90 -11.59 12.81 11.40
CA GLN A 90 -10.69 13.75 12.06
C GLN A 90 -9.28 13.16 12.18
N ILE A 91 -8.26 13.97 11.90
CA ILE A 91 -6.83 13.57 11.93
C ILE A 91 -6.43 13.00 13.30
N TRP A 92 -6.98 13.54 14.38
CA TRP A 92 -6.65 13.15 15.77
C TRP A 92 -7.48 11.99 16.32
N SER A 93 -8.25 11.32 15.49
CA SER A 93 -9.06 10.18 15.93
C SER A 93 -8.20 8.95 16.18
N THR A 94 -8.62 8.13 17.14
CA THR A 94 -8.03 6.80 17.39
C THR A 94 -8.02 5.94 16.13
N GLY A 95 -9.01 6.11 15.24
CA GLY A 95 -9.06 5.40 13.96
C GLY A 95 -7.91 5.76 13.01
N VAL A 96 -7.53 7.04 12.92
CA VAL A 96 -6.37 7.47 12.13
C VAL A 96 -5.07 6.96 12.75
N PHE A 97 -4.98 6.96 14.09
CA PHE A 97 -3.82 6.37 14.76
C PHE A 97 -3.69 4.86 14.45
N MET A 98 -4.77 4.08 14.56
CA MET A 98 -4.77 2.66 14.18
C MET A 98 -4.38 2.44 12.71
N ASP A 99 -4.86 3.30 11.80
CA ASP A 99 -4.47 3.30 10.39
C ASP A 99 -2.98 3.54 10.20
N THR A 100 -2.40 4.52 10.88
CA THR A 100 -0.95 4.79 10.80
C THR A 100 -0.10 3.65 11.37
N VAL A 101 -0.56 2.96 12.43
CA VAL A 101 0.12 1.77 12.96
C VAL A 101 0.08 0.62 11.94
N TRP A 102 -1.08 0.38 11.33
CA TRP A 102 -1.21 -0.60 10.25
C TRP A 102 -0.32 -0.24 9.05
N GLN A 103 -0.31 1.03 8.63
CA GLN A 103 0.53 1.50 7.53
C GLN A 103 2.02 1.27 7.81
N ALA A 104 2.49 1.54 9.02
CA ALA A 104 3.88 1.28 9.39
C ALA A 104 4.24 -0.21 9.28
N PHE A 105 3.36 -1.10 9.75
CA PHE A 105 3.59 -2.55 9.61
C PHE A 105 3.56 -3.00 8.15
N ARG A 106 2.56 -2.56 7.40
CA ARG A 106 2.43 -2.78 5.96
C ARG A 106 3.67 -2.34 5.19
N THR A 107 4.25 -1.19 5.51
CA THR A 107 5.45 -0.68 4.83
C THR A 107 6.63 -1.62 5.01
N VAL A 108 6.92 -2.09 6.22
CA VAL A 108 8.02 -3.05 6.45
C VAL A 108 7.76 -4.38 5.74
N VAL A 109 6.51 -4.85 5.69
CA VAL A 109 6.12 -6.04 4.90
C VAL A 109 6.29 -5.80 3.39
N GLY A 110 6.02 -4.58 2.95
CA GLY A 110 6.30 -4.02 1.63
C GLY A 110 7.75 -4.22 1.23
N ASP A 111 8.63 -3.55 1.96
CA ASP A 111 10.07 -3.50 1.71
C ASP A 111 10.71 -4.89 1.81
N TYR A 112 10.20 -5.75 2.70
CA TYR A 112 10.74 -7.09 2.91
C TYR A 112 10.42 -8.08 1.76
N PHE A 113 9.19 -8.05 1.25
CA PHE A 113 8.71 -9.07 0.32
C PHE A 113 7.73 -8.56 -0.73
N MET A 114 6.72 -7.78 -0.35
CA MET A 114 5.62 -7.49 -1.27
C MET A 114 6.04 -6.62 -2.47
N GLU A 115 6.98 -5.68 -2.29
CA GLU A 115 7.51 -4.87 -3.37
C GLU A 115 8.24 -5.72 -4.42
N MET A 116 9.02 -6.72 -4.01
CA MET A 116 9.69 -7.64 -4.94
C MET A 116 8.69 -8.48 -5.75
N THR A 117 7.47 -8.66 -5.23
CA THR A 117 6.40 -9.40 -5.92
C THR A 117 5.47 -8.50 -6.72
N SER A 118 5.73 -7.18 -6.80
CA SER A 118 4.92 -6.25 -7.57
C SER A 118 4.84 -6.68 -9.05
N GLY A 119 3.69 -6.41 -9.68
CA GLY A 119 3.42 -6.88 -11.04
C GLY A 119 3.13 -8.38 -11.16
N SER A 120 3.12 -9.14 -10.06
CA SER A 120 2.76 -10.57 -10.04
C SER A 120 1.33 -10.83 -9.57
N ILE A 121 0.85 -12.06 -9.80
CA ILE A 121 -0.46 -12.53 -9.31
C ILE A 121 -0.51 -12.52 -7.77
N LEU A 122 0.61 -12.82 -7.10
CA LEU A 122 0.68 -12.82 -5.64
C LEU A 122 0.39 -11.42 -5.09
N PHE A 123 0.93 -10.39 -5.71
CA PHE A 123 0.68 -9.01 -5.33
C PHE A 123 -0.78 -8.62 -5.53
N LEU A 124 -1.38 -8.96 -6.69
CA LEU A 124 -2.80 -8.69 -6.94
C LEU A 124 -3.72 -9.41 -5.94
N LEU A 125 -3.39 -10.65 -5.56
CA LEU A 125 -4.12 -11.39 -4.53
C LEU A 125 -4.02 -10.68 -3.18
N TRP A 126 -2.84 -10.22 -2.79
CA TRP A 126 -2.65 -9.46 -1.56
C TRP A 126 -3.45 -8.14 -1.56
N LEU A 127 -3.41 -7.38 -2.65
CA LEU A 127 -4.24 -6.17 -2.83
C LEU A 127 -5.73 -6.46 -2.69
N LYS A 128 -6.20 -7.56 -3.30
CA LYS A 128 -7.59 -8.00 -3.24
C LYS A 128 -7.99 -8.44 -1.83
N LEU A 129 -7.13 -9.16 -1.12
CA LEU A 129 -7.33 -9.55 0.28
C LEU A 129 -7.38 -8.35 1.22
N MET A 130 -6.63 -7.29 0.93
CA MET A 130 -6.75 -6.03 1.63
C MET A 130 -7.99 -5.21 1.21
N GLY A 131 -8.78 -5.66 0.24
CA GLY A 131 -10.06 -5.05 -0.11
C GLY A 131 -10.09 -4.25 -1.41
N SER A 132 -9.04 -4.32 -2.24
CA SER A 132 -9.07 -3.73 -3.59
C SER A 132 -10.03 -4.48 -4.51
N ASP A 133 -10.69 -3.76 -5.41
CA ASP A 133 -11.54 -4.36 -6.43
C ASP A 133 -10.73 -4.56 -7.72
N ILE A 134 -10.23 -5.78 -7.91
CA ILE A 134 -9.33 -6.13 -9.03
C ILE A 134 -9.84 -7.40 -9.71
N CYS A 135 -10.00 -7.35 -11.03
CA CYS A 135 -10.33 -8.50 -11.88
C CYS A 135 -9.07 -9.32 -12.23
N LEU A 136 -8.79 -10.37 -11.44
CA LEU A 136 -7.60 -11.22 -11.58
C LEU A 136 -7.58 -12.03 -12.90
N ASP A 137 -8.75 -12.42 -13.38
CA ASP A 137 -8.99 -13.22 -14.58
C ASP A 137 -8.92 -12.40 -15.88
N GLN A 138 -8.87 -11.07 -15.76
CA GLN A 138 -9.09 -10.15 -16.87
C GLN A 138 -7.85 -9.31 -17.22
N GLY A 139 -6.65 -9.76 -16.81
CA GLY A 139 -5.38 -9.19 -17.22
C GLY A 139 -5.05 -7.84 -16.55
N ALA A 140 -5.56 -7.59 -15.34
CA ALA A 140 -5.13 -6.44 -14.55
C ALA A 140 -3.64 -6.55 -14.18
N TYR A 141 -2.92 -5.44 -14.21
CA TYR A 141 -1.50 -5.37 -13.84
C TYR A 141 -1.26 -4.20 -12.88
N VAL A 142 -0.59 -4.46 -11.76
CA VAL A 142 -0.27 -3.44 -10.75
C VAL A 142 1.15 -3.63 -10.26
N ASP A 143 2.01 -2.65 -10.56
CA ASP A 143 3.43 -2.65 -10.18
C ASP A 143 3.76 -1.55 -9.16
N SER A 144 2.80 -1.14 -8.34
CA SER A 144 3.02 -0.07 -7.38
C SER A 144 2.47 -0.40 -6.00
N MET A 145 3.34 -0.25 -4.99
CA MET A 145 2.97 -0.27 -3.57
C MET A 145 2.02 0.87 -3.19
N GLY A 146 2.00 1.96 -3.97
CA GLY A 146 1.05 3.07 -3.80
C GLY A 146 -0.40 2.61 -3.86
N ALA A 147 -0.70 1.59 -4.69
CA ALA A 147 -2.05 1.06 -4.86
C ALA A 147 -2.63 0.34 -3.62
N ALA A 148 -1.86 0.11 -2.56
CA ALA A 148 -2.44 -0.33 -1.30
C ALA A 148 -2.17 0.56 -0.10
N LEU A 149 -1.88 1.84 -0.35
CA LEU A 149 -2.04 2.87 0.67
C LEU A 149 -3.50 2.88 1.19
N ASN A 150 -4.48 2.88 0.28
CA ASN A 150 -5.90 2.68 0.61
C ASN A 150 -6.53 1.65 -0.36
N PRO A 151 -6.34 0.35 -0.13
CA PRO A 151 -6.67 -0.68 -1.13
C PRO A 151 -8.16 -0.67 -1.50
N GLU A 152 -9.05 -0.42 -0.54
CA GLU A 152 -10.51 -0.35 -0.78
C GLU A 152 -10.99 0.82 -1.64
N MET A 153 -10.11 1.78 -1.90
CA MET A 153 -10.38 2.92 -2.77
C MET A 153 -9.87 2.69 -4.19
N VAL A 154 -9.16 1.58 -4.44
CA VAL A 154 -8.59 1.23 -5.73
C VAL A 154 -9.47 0.20 -6.42
N GLU A 155 -9.96 0.58 -7.60
CA GLU A 155 -10.79 -0.27 -8.47
C GLU A 155 -10.12 -0.34 -9.85
N ILE A 156 -9.82 -1.56 -10.30
CA ILE A 156 -9.12 -1.84 -11.55
C ILE A 156 -9.97 -2.80 -12.38
N GLU A 157 -10.56 -2.25 -13.42
CA GLU A 157 -11.36 -2.97 -14.41
C GLU A 157 -10.44 -3.78 -15.36
N ARG A 158 -11.06 -4.54 -16.27
CA ARG A 158 -10.41 -5.43 -17.24
C ARG A 158 -9.23 -4.79 -17.99
N GLY A 159 -8.08 -5.44 -17.99
CA GLY A 159 -6.87 -4.96 -18.68
C GLY A 159 -6.35 -3.61 -18.19
N GLY A 160 -6.78 -3.17 -16.99
CA GLY A 160 -6.27 -1.97 -16.35
C GLY A 160 -4.84 -2.18 -15.85
N CYS A 161 -3.99 -1.19 -16.08
CA CYS A 161 -2.57 -1.27 -15.80
C CYS A 161 -2.09 -0.07 -14.97
N VAL A 162 -1.40 -0.35 -13.87
CA VAL A 162 -0.74 0.65 -13.01
C VAL A 162 0.77 0.40 -13.06
N GLY A 163 1.50 1.37 -13.61
CA GLY A 163 2.94 1.31 -13.75
C GLY A 163 3.70 1.45 -12.43
N ARG A 164 4.99 1.10 -12.50
CA ARG A 164 5.92 1.13 -11.37
C ARG A 164 5.92 2.45 -10.61
N GLU A 165 5.92 2.39 -9.28
CA GLU A 165 6.02 3.56 -8.39
C GLU A 165 4.93 4.64 -8.62
N ALA A 166 3.80 4.28 -9.26
CA ALA A 166 2.68 5.20 -9.39
C ALA A 166 2.08 5.51 -8.01
N LEU A 167 1.87 6.78 -7.70
CA LEU A 167 1.27 7.23 -6.44
C LEU A 167 -0.23 7.44 -6.64
N LEU A 168 -1.01 6.64 -5.92
CA LEU A 168 -2.46 6.75 -5.88
C LEU A 168 -2.79 7.45 -4.56
N PHE A 169 -3.10 8.74 -4.61
CA PHE A 169 -3.57 9.46 -3.44
C PHE A 169 -5.08 9.31 -3.39
N GLU A 170 -5.60 8.57 -2.41
CA GLU A 170 -7.05 8.35 -2.23
C GLU A 170 -7.65 9.21 -1.12
N HIS A 171 -6.89 10.17 -0.59
CA HIS A 171 -7.38 11.13 0.39
C HIS A 171 -6.88 12.55 0.08
N ILE A 172 -7.72 13.54 0.41
CA ILE A 172 -7.35 14.96 0.41
C ILE A 172 -7.54 15.50 1.82
N TYR A 173 -6.59 16.32 2.27
CA TYR A 173 -6.72 17.13 3.47
C TYR A 173 -7.49 18.40 3.09
N GLU A 174 -8.70 18.58 3.63
CA GLU A 174 -9.43 19.83 3.47
C GLU A 174 -9.01 20.79 4.59
N GLU A 175 -8.43 21.94 4.23
CA GLU A 175 -8.12 23.02 5.18
C GLU A 175 -9.42 23.74 5.59
N GLY A 176 -9.75 23.74 6.90
CA GLY A 176 -10.97 24.34 7.44
C GLY A 176 -11.35 23.83 8.84
N GLU A 177 -12.53 24.21 9.35
CA GLU A 177 -13.04 23.78 10.66
C GLU A 177 -13.14 22.25 10.78
N GLY A 178 -12.18 21.67 11.51
CA GLY A 178 -12.21 20.28 11.97
C GLY A 178 -11.30 19.29 11.25
N GLU A 179 -10.21 19.74 10.61
CA GLU A 179 -9.07 18.89 10.21
C GLU A 179 -9.51 17.53 9.64
N ARG A 180 -10.20 17.57 8.50
CA ARG A 180 -10.91 16.42 7.95
C ARG A 180 -10.13 15.80 6.79
N VAL A 181 -9.97 14.49 6.85
CA VAL A 181 -9.45 13.68 5.73
C VAL A 181 -10.64 13.13 4.96
N LYS A 182 -10.74 13.48 3.68
CA LYS A 182 -11.80 13.01 2.79
C LYS A 182 -11.28 11.96 1.83
N PHE A 183 -11.88 10.77 1.87
CA PHE A 183 -11.50 9.67 0.99
C PHE A 183 -12.24 9.71 -0.34
N GLY A 184 -11.54 9.45 -1.44
CA GLY A 184 -12.10 9.34 -2.78
C GLY A 184 -11.54 8.12 -3.52
N LYS A 185 -12.39 7.46 -4.30
CA LYS A 185 -11.99 6.27 -5.08
C LYS A 185 -11.17 6.68 -6.31
N ILE A 186 -10.22 5.82 -6.66
CA ILE A 186 -9.49 5.86 -7.93
C ILE A 186 -9.93 4.67 -8.76
N ARG A 187 -10.39 4.94 -9.98
CA ARG A 187 -10.86 3.91 -10.91
C ARG A 187 -9.98 3.84 -12.15
N VAL A 188 -9.34 2.70 -12.38
CA VAL A 188 -8.70 2.38 -13.66
C VAL A 188 -9.71 1.61 -14.49
N GLY A 189 -10.32 2.29 -15.46
CA GLY A 189 -11.34 1.71 -16.34
C GLY A 189 -10.76 0.66 -17.29
N GLU A 190 -11.63 -0.06 -18.01
CA GLU A 190 -11.22 -1.12 -18.94
C GLU A 190 -10.16 -0.62 -19.94
N GLY A 191 -9.00 -1.28 -19.98
CA GLY A 191 -7.84 -0.90 -20.79
C GLY A 191 -7.21 0.46 -20.44
N GLY A 192 -7.53 1.00 -19.25
CA GLY A 192 -6.95 2.21 -18.71
C GLY A 192 -5.51 1.99 -18.24
N PHE A 193 -4.71 3.04 -18.29
CA PHE A 193 -3.30 2.99 -17.91
C PHE A 193 -2.94 4.17 -17.01
N ILE A 194 -2.23 3.89 -15.92
CA ILE A 194 -1.54 4.87 -15.09
C ILE A 194 -0.05 4.66 -15.31
N GLY A 195 0.66 5.69 -15.78
CA GLY A 195 2.08 5.62 -16.08
C GLY A 195 2.95 5.41 -14.83
N SER A 196 4.15 4.87 -15.03
CA SER A 196 5.13 4.75 -13.95
C SER A 196 5.47 6.12 -13.36
N ARG A 197 5.56 6.19 -12.03
CA ARG A 197 5.78 7.43 -11.26
C ARG A 197 4.73 8.53 -11.49
N ALA A 198 3.59 8.20 -12.10
CA ALA A 198 2.48 9.14 -12.21
C ALA A 198 1.79 9.32 -10.86
N ILE A 199 1.17 10.47 -10.67
CA ILE A 199 0.38 10.79 -9.48
C ILE A 199 -1.09 10.85 -9.89
N SER A 200 -1.93 10.06 -9.22
CA SER A 200 -3.39 10.06 -9.39
C SER A 200 -4.05 10.58 -8.13
N MET A 201 -4.84 11.66 -8.28
CA MET A 201 -5.57 12.29 -7.17
C MET A 201 -6.94 11.61 -6.95
N PRO A 202 -7.58 11.82 -5.79
CA PRO A 202 -8.88 11.21 -5.50
C PRO A 202 -9.95 11.60 -6.51
N GLY A 203 -10.78 10.64 -6.94
CA GLY A 203 -11.86 10.88 -7.90
C GLY A 203 -11.45 10.80 -9.37
N VAL A 204 -10.17 10.53 -9.68
CA VAL A 204 -9.73 10.31 -11.07
C VAL A 204 -10.24 8.96 -11.59
N LYS A 205 -10.83 8.99 -12.79
CA LYS A 205 -11.10 7.78 -13.60
C LYS A 205 -10.21 7.77 -14.85
N SER A 206 -9.25 6.86 -14.90
CA SER A 206 -8.49 6.59 -16.12
C SER A 206 -9.34 5.74 -17.07
N ARG A 207 -9.41 6.10 -18.36
CA ARG A 207 -10.11 5.32 -19.40
C ARG A 207 -9.14 5.00 -20.53
N LYS A 208 -9.39 3.92 -21.25
CA LYS A 208 -8.71 3.58 -22.50
C LYS A 208 -8.67 4.78 -23.44
N ARG A 209 -7.47 5.23 -23.81
CA ARG A 209 -7.29 6.24 -24.85
C ARG A 209 -7.76 5.68 -26.20
N ARG A 210 -8.74 6.35 -26.83
CA ARG A 210 -8.96 6.18 -28.28
C ARG A 210 -7.75 6.77 -29.01
N LYS A 211 -7.19 6.04 -29.97
CA LYS A 211 -6.00 6.46 -30.77
C LYS A 211 -6.14 7.84 -31.43
N SER A 212 -7.35 8.40 -31.55
CA SER A 212 -7.64 9.66 -32.26
C SER A 212 -7.40 10.95 -31.45
N GLN A 213 -6.92 10.87 -30.20
CA GLN A 213 -6.76 12.05 -29.33
C GLN A 213 -5.31 12.34 -28.95
N CYS A 214 -4.36 11.88 -29.78
CA CYS A 214 -2.98 12.36 -29.80
C CYS A 214 -2.81 13.42 -30.89
N SER A 215 -3.24 14.64 -30.58
CA SER A 215 -2.58 15.85 -31.10
C SER A 215 -1.99 16.57 -29.90
N PHE A 216 -0.95 15.97 -29.32
CA PHE A 216 0.08 16.80 -28.68
C PHE A 216 0.91 17.36 -29.84
N PRO A 217 1.01 18.69 -30.00
CA PRO A 217 1.90 19.25 -31.00
C PRO A 217 3.30 18.73 -30.69
N CYS A 218 3.83 17.93 -31.61
CA CYS A 218 5.25 17.61 -31.64
C CYS A 218 5.94 18.97 -31.85
N HIS A 219 6.36 19.60 -30.76
CA HIS A 219 7.20 20.78 -30.83
C HIS A 219 8.53 20.32 -31.42
N GLU A 220 8.63 20.50 -32.74
CA GLU A 220 9.85 20.72 -33.52
C GLU A 220 11.13 20.65 -32.68
N ARG A 221 11.91 19.58 -32.86
CA ARG A 221 13.35 19.70 -32.69
C ARG A 221 13.83 20.73 -33.72
N ARG A 222 14.08 21.95 -33.27
CA ARG A 222 14.99 22.88 -33.95
C ARG A 222 16.27 22.95 -33.13
N ASN A 223 17.36 22.61 -33.80
CA ASN A 223 18.76 22.98 -33.56
C ASN A 223 19.04 23.86 -32.32
N CYS A 224 19.81 23.30 -31.38
CA CYS A 224 21.03 23.83 -30.77
C CYS A 224 21.67 22.72 -29.93
#